data_AF-A0A514C4D0-F1
#
_entry.id   AF-A0A514C4D0-F1
#
_cell.length_a   1.000
_cell.length_b   1.000
_cell.length_c   1.000
_cell.angle_alpha   90.00
_cell.angle_beta   90.00
_cell.angle_gamma   90.00
#
_symmetry.space_group_name_H-M   'P 1'
#
loop_
_entity.id
_entity.type
_entity.pdbx_description
1 polymer ?
#
loop_
_entity_poly.entity_id
_entity_poly.type
_entity_poly.pdbx_seq_one_letter_code
_entity_poly.pdbx_strand_id
1 'polypeptide(L)'
;MTELDDRALVPFDTVYASVTVDIRAIAARQTNKPDQDWLLALVDGFLRERDLWNDREELEGYRQRWMEFRTPFMRLMAGAYLHIGYDLPRSMADHWPGRGQWLPRPDKREARRIYFGLKEVFPDNLRRAARNRGVFSGWTPITARIPPSLLNAAGLWVENLRRGAWDHAEVLADSANREFMELTMAAAMQGALEDAELVRPWTVANLRPFDDFFLSLAPLLALGPLAGSLSVGISVGLTVGALVAMGVSVFFVRRQRAAELAVDQAAFISLWGRLLAEYLAAAVREPEGFPRYRHLRRIDMGLEPPDEPLR
;
A
#
# COMPACT_ATOMS: atom_id res chain seq x y z
N MET A 1 7.81 -13.69 -16.73
CA MET A 1 8.38 -12.53 -16.04
C MET A 1 7.34 -11.43 -16.10
N THR A 2 6.67 -11.19 -14.99
CA THR A 2 5.66 -10.17 -14.83
C THR A 2 6.33 -8.89 -14.38
N GLU A 3 6.41 -7.94 -15.29
CA GLU A 3 6.95 -6.61 -15.04
C GLU A 3 5.83 -5.69 -14.50
N LEU A 4 6.15 -4.90 -13.47
CA LEU A 4 5.25 -3.82 -13.02
C LEU A 4 5.24 -2.74 -14.09
N ASP A 5 4.05 -2.41 -14.62
CA ASP A 5 3.93 -1.27 -15.53
C ASP A 5 4.08 0.07 -14.79
N ASP A 6 4.49 1.11 -15.51
CA ASP A 6 4.64 2.46 -14.94
C ASP A 6 3.36 2.93 -14.23
N ARG A 7 2.17 2.53 -14.71
CA ARG A 7 0.89 2.94 -14.13
C ARG A 7 0.65 2.31 -12.76
N ALA A 8 1.23 1.14 -12.50
CA ALA A 8 1.17 0.47 -11.21
C ALA A 8 2.08 1.15 -10.18
N LEU A 9 3.20 1.70 -10.65
CA LEU A 9 4.22 2.35 -9.83
C LEU A 9 3.91 3.82 -9.53
N VAL A 10 3.28 4.57 -10.45
CA VAL A 10 3.00 6.02 -10.33
C VAL A 10 2.45 6.44 -8.95
N PRO A 11 1.44 5.76 -8.35
CA PRO A 11 0.94 6.15 -7.03
C PRO A 11 2.00 6.04 -5.94
N PHE A 12 2.79 4.97 -5.95
CA PHE A 12 3.88 4.74 -5.02
C PHE A 12 5.00 5.76 -5.24
N ASP A 13 5.52 5.88 -6.46
CA ASP A 13 6.64 6.77 -6.79
C ASP A 13 6.34 8.22 -6.43
N THR A 14 5.09 8.66 -6.61
CA THR A 14 4.68 10.03 -6.24
C THR A 14 4.78 10.27 -4.74
N VAL A 15 4.29 9.34 -3.92
CA VAL A 15 4.38 9.45 -2.45
C VAL A 15 5.83 9.30 -2.01
N TYR A 16 6.54 8.34 -2.59
CA TYR A 16 7.92 8.02 -2.24
C TYR A 16 8.89 9.16 -2.55
N ALA A 17 8.76 9.82 -3.70
CA ALA A 17 9.54 11.01 -4.04
C ALA A 17 9.35 12.12 -2.99
N SER A 18 8.10 12.35 -2.56
CA SER A 18 7.78 13.36 -1.55
C SER A 18 8.34 13.00 -0.16
N VAL A 19 8.24 11.73 0.25
CA VAL A 19 8.87 11.23 1.48
C VAL A 19 10.39 11.39 1.44
N THR A 20 11.01 11.07 0.31
CA THR A 20 12.46 11.19 0.10
C THR A 20 12.93 12.64 0.24
N VAL A 21 12.19 13.60 -0.32
CA VAL A 21 12.49 15.03 -0.18
C VAL A 21 12.49 15.45 1.29
N ASP A 22 11.48 15.05 2.05
CA ASP A 22 11.37 15.41 3.46
C ASP A 22 12.46 14.76 4.33
N ILE A 23 12.79 13.48 4.07
CA ILE A 23 13.89 12.80 4.77
C ILE A 23 15.22 13.50 4.46
N ARG A 24 15.48 13.85 3.20
CA ARG A 24 16.69 14.62 2.82
C ARG A 24 16.73 15.99 3.48
N ALA A 25 15.59 16.67 3.62
CA ALA A 25 15.50 17.93 4.34
C ALA A 25 15.77 17.76 5.86
N ILE A 26 15.37 16.64 6.46
CA ILE A 26 15.69 16.31 7.86
C ILE A 26 17.17 15.95 8.01
N ALA A 27 17.74 15.21 7.05
CA ALA A 27 19.17 14.90 7.02
C ALA A 27 20.02 16.18 6.96
N ALA A 28 19.64 17.14 6.11
CA ALA A 28 20.34 18.43 5.98
C ALA A 28 20.29 19.30 7.26
N ARG A 29 19.38 19.00 8.21
CA ARG A 29 19.30 19.67 9.51
C ARG A 29 20.12 18.98 10.59
N GLN A 30 20.66 17.79 10.34
CA GLN A 30 21.53 17.12 11.31
C GLN A 30 22.85 17.87 11.39
N THR A 31 23.29 18.19 12.61
CA THR A 31 24.59 18.83 12.86
C THR A 31 25.72 17.81 12.93
N ASN A 32 25.38 16.54 13.18
CA ASN A 32 26.32 15.43 13.22
C ASN A 32 26.45 14.81 11.82
N LYS A 33 27.64 14.92 11.21
CA LYS A 33 27.91 14.47 9.84
C LYS A 33 27.69 12.96 9.65
N PRO A 34 28.22 12.06 10.51
CA PRO A 34 27.87 10.64 10.47
C PRO A 34 26.38 10.32 10.40
N ASP A 35 25.55 11.02 11.17
CA ASP A 35 24.10 10.77 11.19
C ASP A 35 23.42 11.28 9.91
N GLN A 36 23.91 12.41 9.38
CA GLN A 36 23.51 12.92 8.07
C GLN A 36 23.86 11.93 6.95
N ASP A 37 25.12 11.49 6.88
CA ASP A 37 25.64 10.59 5.86
C ASP A 37 24.91 9.23 5.92
N TRP A 38 24.62 8.74 7.13
CA TRP A 38 23.82 7.54 7.35
C TRP A 38 22.39 7.67 6.82
N LEU A 39 21.68 8.76 7.14
CA LEU A 39 20.33 9.00 6.61
C LEU A 39 20.30 9.09 5.08
N LEU A 40 21.29 9.75 4.49
CA LEU A 40 21.40 9.85 3.03
C LEU A 40 21.70 8.50 2.39
N ALA A 41 22.58 7.69 3.01
CA ALA A 41 22.87 6.34 2.55
C ALA A 41 21.63 5.43 2.60
N LEU A 42 20.78 5.57 3.63
CA LEU A 42 19.47 4.88 3.64
C LEU A 42 18.60 5.33 2.48
N VAL A 43 18.43 6.63 2.25
CA VAL A 43 17.65 7.13 1.10
C VAL A 43 18.15 6.55 -0.23
N ASP A 44 19.46 6.55 -0.44
CA ASP A 44 20.06 6.06 -1.68
C ASP A 44 19.97 4.53 -1.80
N GLY A 45 20.10 3.80 -0.69
CA GLY A 45 19.88 2.36 -0.64
C GLY A 45 18.46 1.97 -1.02
N PHE A 46 17.48 2.77 -0.61
CA PHE A 46 16.08 2.51 -0.89
C PHE A 46 15.73 2.77 -2.35
N LEU A 47 16.29 3.85 -2.92
CA LEU A 47 16.16 4.12 -4.35
C LEU A 47 16.69 2.94 -5.17
N ARG A 48 17.88 2.41 -4.81
CA ARG A 48 18.43 1.22 -5.46
C ARG A 48 17.53 0.01 -5.33
N GLU A 49 16.99 -0.28 -4.14
CA GLU A 49 16.09 -1.42 -3.95
C GLU A 49 14.80 -1.28 -4.76
N ARG A 50 14.22 -0.08 -4.84
CA ARG A 50 13.05 0.22 -5.68
C ARG A 50 13.34 -0.07 -7.15
N ASP A 51 14.51 0.31 -7.64
CA ASP A 51 14.88 0.13 -9.06
C ASP A 51 15.07 -1.35 -9.43
N LEU A 52 15.33 -2.22 -8.44
CA LEU A 52 15.51 -3.67 -8.61
C LEU A 52 14.20 -4.46 -8.56
N TRP A 53 13.05 -3.82 -8.34
CA TRP A 53 11.79 -4.54 -8.11
C TRP A 53 11.37 -5.45 -9.25
N ASN A 54 11.64 -5.10 -10.51
CA ASN A 54 11.34 -5.95 -11.66
C ASN A 54 12.39 -7.03 -11.91
N ASP A 55 13.60 -6.87 -11.37
CA ASP A 55 14.75 -7.76 -11.60
C ASP A 55 14.87 -8.87 -10.55
N ARG A 56 14.15 -8.76 -9.42
CA ARG A 56 14.14 -9.75 -8.33
C ARG A 56 13.20 -10.90 -8.61
N GLU A 57 13.73 -12.08 -8.89
CA GLU A 57 12.93 -13.29 -9.16
C GLU A 57 12.08 -13.70 -7.95
N GLU A 58 12.61 -13.54 -6.73
CA GLU A 58 11.94 -13.89 -5.48
C GLU A 58 10.67 -13.07 -5.20
N LEU A 59 10.48 -11.94 -5.90
CA LEU A 59 9.31 -11.07 -5.78
C LEU A 59 8.26 -11.29 -6.88
N GLU A 60 8.50 -12.20 -7.84
CA GLU A 60 7.61 -12.42 -8.99
C GLU A 60 6.17 -12.74 -8.56
N GLY A 61 5.98 -13.66 -7.60
CA GLY A 61 4.65 -14.01 -7.11
C GLY A 61 3.92 -12.83 -6.45
N TYR A 62 4.66 -12.00 -5.71
CA TYR A 62 4.11 -10.77 -5.13
C TYR A 62 3.73 -9.74 -6.19
N ARG A 63 4.56 -9.54 -7.22
CA ARG A 63 4.27 -8.62 -8.35
C ARG A 63 3.03 -9.03 -9.13
N GLN A 64 2.86 -10.32 -9.39
CA GLN A 64 1.68 -10.84 -10.09
C GLN A 64 0.39 -10.45 -9.35
N ARG A 65 0.33 -10.67 -8.03
CA ARG A 65 -0.80 -10.27 -7.19
C ARG A 65 -1.00 -8.77 -7.13
N TRP A 66 0.09 -8.00 -7.01
CA TRP A 66 0.01 -6.55 -7.03
C TRP A 66 -0.67 -6.04 -8.31
N MET A 67 -0.34 -6.59 -9.48
CA MET A 67 -0.95 -6.17 -10.75
C MET A 67 -2.47 -6.39 -10.81
N GLU A 68 -3.01 -7.30 -10.00
CA GLU A 68 -4.46 -7.54 -9.89
C GLU A 68 -5.20 -6.41 -9.17
N PHE A 69 -4.49 -5.57 -8.38
CA PHE A 69 -5.10 -4.43 -7.71
C PHE A 69 -5.57 -3.36 -8.70
N ARG A 70 -6.86 -3.02 -8.63
CA ARG A 70 -7.49 -2.05 -9.54
C ARG A 70 -7.46 -0.60 -9.08
N THR A 71 -7.37 -0.35 -7.77
CA THR A 71 -7.37 1.03 -7.27
C THR A 71 -5.94 1.54 -7.13
N PRO A 72 -5.65 2.79 -7.50
CA PRO A 72 -4.33 3.40 -7.29
C PRO A 72 -3.87 3.33 -5.83
N PHE A 73 -4.82 3.37 -4.88
CA PHE A 73 -4.52 3.28 -3.46
C PHE A 73 -4.03 1.89 -3.03
N MET A 74 -4.66 0.82 -3.51
CA MET A 74 -4.19 -0.55 -3.22
C MET A 74 -2.81 -0.80 -3.81
N ARG A 75 -2.55 -0.28 -5.03
CA ARG A 75 -1.22 -0.34 -5.66
C ARG A 75 -0.16 0.41 -4.88
N LEU A 76 -0.50 1.61 -4.39
CA LEU A 76 0.35 2.36 -3.47
C LEU A 76 0.66 1.55 -2.21
N MET A 77 -0.35 0.90 -1.60
CA MET A 77 -0.13 0.10 -0.39
C MET A 77 0.76 -1.12 -0.66
N ALA A 78 0.63 -1.75 -1.83
CA ALA A 78 1.50 -2.85 -2.23
C ALA A 78 2.96 -2.42 -2.36
N GLY A 79 3.22 -1.30 -3.05
CA GLY A 79 4.55 -0.71 -3.11
C GLY A 79 5.06 -0.32 -1.72
N ALA A 80 4.25 0.35 -0.91
CA ALA A 80 4.64 0.80 0.43
C ALA A 80 4.96 -0.37 1.38
N TYR A 81 4.16 -1.42 1.38
CA TYR A 81 4.39 -2.59 2.24
C TYR A 81 5.61 -3.39 1.81
N LEU A 82 5.83 -3.55 0.50
CA LEU A 82 7.08 -4.13 -0.01
C LEU A 82 8.27 -3.27 0.42
N HIS A 83 8.18 -1.97 0.20
CA HIS A 83 9.28 -1.07 0.48
C HIS A 83 9.65 -0.97 1.97
N ILE A 84 8.65 -0.96 2.84
CA ILE A 84 8.85 -0.82 4.29
C ILE A 84 9.11 -2.18 4.95
N GLY A 85 8.41 -3.24 4.50
CA GLY A 85 8.51 -4.56 5.10
C GLY A 85 9.73 -5.35 4.63
N TYR A 86 10.16 -5.15 3.38
CA TYR A 86 11.22 -5.93 2.74
C TYR A 86 12.46 -5.09 2.45
N ASP A 87 12.35 -4.00 1.70
CA ASP A 87 13.53 -3.22 1.27
C ASP A 87 14.20 -2.49 2.43
N LEU A 88 13.41 -1.82 3.27
CA LEU A 88 13.88 -1.03 4.41
C LEU A 88 14.75 -1.79 5.40
N PRO A 89 14.35 -2.96 5.92
CA PRO A 89 15.22 -3.71 6.81
C PRO A 89 16.51 -4.19 6.13
N ARG A 90 16.46 -4.57 4.85
CA ARG A 90 17.63 -5.03 4.07
C ARG A 90 18.63 -3.89 3.87
N SER A 91 18.16 -2.76 3.35
CA SER A 91 19.00 -1.57 3.16
C SER A 91 19.54 -1.03 4.48
N MET A 92 18.75 -1.06 5.56
CA MET A 92 19.23 -0.63 6.88
C MET A 92 20.26 -1.59 7.47
N ALA A 93 20.20 -2.89 7.16
CA ALA A 93 21.21 -3.86 7.58
C ALA A 93 22.57 -3.61 6.91
N ASP A 94 22.60 -3.27 5.61
CA ASP A 94 23.84 -2.84 4.90
C ASP A 94 24.46 -1.58 5.51
N HIS A 95 23.60 -0.80 6.14
CA HIS A 95 23.86 0.54 6.64
C HIS A 95 23.70 0.61 8.16
N TRP A 96 23.93 -0.50 8.86
CA TRP A 96 23.59 -0.61 10.26
C TRP A 96 24.45 0.29 11.15
N PRO A 97 23.89 1.12 12.04
CA PRO A 97 24.67 2.00 12.93
C PRO A 97 25.67 1.23 13.80
N GLY A 98 26.88 1.76 13.91
CA GLY A 98 28.00 1.08 14.59
C GLY A 98 28.66 -0.04 13.76
N ARG A 99 28.10 -0.39 12.60
CA ARG A 99 28.66 -1.26 11.57
C ARG A 99 28.69 -0.51 10.22
N GLY A 100 29.31 -1.07 9.19
CA GLY A 100 29.43 -0.40 7.88
C GLY A 100 30.66 0.50 7.70
N GLN A 101 30.70 1.17 6.54
CA GLN A 101 31.89 1.81 5.97
C GLN A 101 32.21 3.22 6.51
N TRP A 102 31.33 3.82 7.30
CA TRP A 102 31.50 5.21 7.72
C TRP A 102 32.46 5.37 8.90
N LEU A 103 33.27 6.44 8.88
CA LEU A 103 34.12 6.86 9.98
C LEU A 103 34.05 8.40 10.11
N PRO A 104 33.65 8.97 11.27
CA PRO A 104 33.12 8.27 12.44
C PRO A 104 31.78 7.58 12.16
N ARG A 105 31.48 6.51 12.91
CA ARG A 105 30.21 5.78 12.77
C ARG A 105 29.07 6.54 13.47
N PRO A 106 27.85 6.52 12.92
CA PRO A 106 26.68 7.00 13.63
C PRO A 106 26.47 6.17 14.90
N ASP A 107 26.13 6.84 16.00
CA ASP A 107 25.81 6.16 17.25
C ASP A 107 24.46 5.44 17.13
N LYS A 108 24.38 4.19 17.58
CA LYS A 108 23.16 3.37 17.42
C LYS A 108 21.94 3.99 18.14
N ARG A 109 22.13 4.57 19.32
CA ARG A 109 21.03 5.19 20.07
C ARG A 109 20.55 6.45 19.38
N GLU A 110 21.47 7.23 18.84
CA GLU A 110 21.16 8.45 18.10
C GLU A 110 20.48 8.16 16.74
N ALA A 111 21.03 7.22 15.97
CA ALA A 111 20.42 6.73 14.73
C ALA A 111 18.98 6.21 14.97
N ARG A 112 18.77 5.48 16.07
CA ARG A 112 17.43 5.03 16.50
C ARG A 112 16.49 6.21 16.77
N ARG A 113 16.97 7.22 17.51
CA ARG A 113 16.20 8.44 17.81
C ARG A 113 15.80 9.17 16.53
N ILE A 114 16.74 9.33 15.61
CA ILE A 114 16.52 9.97 14.31
C ILE A 114 15.50 9.19 13.50
N TYR A 115 15.68 7.88 13.35
CA TYR A 115 14.80 7.00 12.58
C TYR A 115 13.34 7.06 13.05
N PHE A 116 13.12 6.88 14.36
CA PHE A 116 11.78 6.96 14.94
C PHE A 116 11.24 8.40 14.98
N GLY A 117 12.11 9.40 14.92
CA GLY A 117 11.74 10.80 14.71
C GLY A 117 11.07 11.06 13.36
N LEU A 118 11.31 10.22 12.35
CA LEU A 118 10.68 10.34 11.02
C LEU A 118 9.22 9.84 10.99
N LYS A 119 8.58 9.51 12.12
CA LYS A 119 7.27 8.85 12.19
C LYS A 119 6.15 9.55 11.39
N GLU A 120 6.10 10.88 11.40
CA GLU A 120 5.04 11.66 10.75
C GLU A 120 5.29 11.88 9.25
N VAL A 121 6.52 11.63 8.75
CA VAL A 121 6.89 11.93 7.36
C VAL A 121 5.97 11.19 6.40
N PHE A 122 5.78 9.87 6.57
CA PHE A 122 4.94 9.11 5.64
C PHE A 122 3.45 9.49 5.73
N PRO A 123 2.78 9.48 6.91
CA PRO A 123 1.39 9.89 7.01
C PRO A 123 1.10 11.29 6.44
N ASP A 124 2.00 12.26 6.65
CA ASP A 124 1.82 13.61 6.14
C ASP A 124 2.00 13.71 4.63
N ASN A 125 2.97 12.97 4.06
CA ASN A 125 3.12 12.87 2.61
C ASN A 125 1.95 12.15 1.96
N LEU A 126 1.45 11.07 2.58
CA LEU A 126 0.28 10.34 2.11
C LEU A 126 -0.96 11.24 2.11
N ARG A 127 -1.21 11.99 3.20
CA ARG A 127 -2.33 12.94 3.29
C ARG A 127 -2.23 14.07 2.27
N ARG A 128 -1.01 14.55 1.97
CA ARG A 128 -0.77 15.55 0.90
C ARG A 128 -1.05 14.96 -0.47
N ALA A 129 -0.50 13.79 -0.77
CA ALA A 129 -0.71 13.10 -2.04
C ALA A 129 -2.19 12.73 -2.25
N ALA A 130 -2.91 12.35 -1.19
CA ALA A 130 -4.34 12.05 -1.22
C ALA A 130 -5.22 13.21 -1.72
N ARG A 131 -4.71 14.45 -1.71
CA ARG A 131 -5.39 15.64 -2.25
C ARG A 131 -5.08 15.86 -3.73
N ASN A 132 -4.09 15.18 -4.30
CA ASN A 132 -3.71 15.27 -5.70
C ASN A 132 -4.60 14.36 -6.57
N ARG A 133 -5.52 14.98 -7.32
CA ARG A 133 -6.47 14.27 -8.18
C ARG A 133 -5.82 13.51 -9.33
N GLY A 134 -4.62 13.90 -9.78
CA GLY A 134 -3.92 13.25 -10.88
C GLY A 134 -3.38 11.86 -10.54
N VAL A 135 -3.13 11.59 -9.26
CA VAL A 135 -2.50 10.34 -8.79
C VAL A 135 -3.54 9.32 -8.32
N PHE A 136 -4.66 9.80 -7.76
CA PHE A 136 -5.71 8.95 -7.18
C PHE A 136 -7.05 9.06 -7.92
N SER A 137 -7.03 9.40 -9.21
CA SER A 137 -8.21 9.63 -10.08
C SER A 137 -9.17 8.44 -10.19
N GLY A 138 -8.82 7.25 -9.67
CA GLY A 138 -9.71 6.09 -9.55
C GLY A 138 -10.74 6.17 -8.42
N TRP A 139 -10.63 7.12 -7.50
CA TRP A 139 -11.72 7.48 -6.59
C TRP A 139 -12.60 8.49 -7.33
N THR A 140 -13.86 8.13 -7.57
CA THR A 140 -14.82 8.83 -8.46
C THR A 140 -14.62 10.36 -8.55
N PRO A 141 -14.81 10.99 -9.72
CA PRO A 141 -14.53 12.42 -9.96
C PRO A 141 -15.25 13.39 -9.00
N ILE A 142 -16.23 12.90 -8.24
CA ILE A 142 -17.05 13.68 -7.31
C ILE A 142 -16.52 13.59 -5.86
N THR A 143 -15.81 12.52 -5.46
CA THR A 143 -15.29 12.37 -4.09
C THR A 143 -13.80 12.69 -3.96
N ALA A 144 -12.98 12.43 -5.00
CA ALA A 144 -11.60 12.89 -5.22
C ALA A 144 -10.63 12.96 -4.01
N ARG A 145 -10.96 12.33 -2.89
CA ARG A 145 -10.24 12.35 -1.62
C ARG A 145 -10.29 10.94 -1.06
N ILE A 146 -9.14 10.45 -0.65
CA ILE A 146 -9.03 9.17 0.04
C ILE A 146 -9.78 9.27 1.38
N PRO A 147 -10.71 8.35 1.67
CA PRO A 147 -11.42 8.28 2.93
C PRO A 147 -10.48 8.26 4.15
N PRO A 148 -10.81 8.96 5.26
CA PRO A 148 -9.95 8.99 6.44
C PRO A 148 -9.67 7.61 7.06
N SER A 149 -10.63 6.68 7.02
CA SER A 149 -10.45 5.30 7.51
C SER A 149 -9.29 4.59 6.81
N LEU A 150 -9.15 4.78 5.50
CA LEU A 150 -8.07 4.21 4.70
C LEU A 150 -6.73 4.84 5.03
N LEU A 151 -6.68 6.17 5.12
CA LEU A 151 -5.47 6.89 5.50
C LEU A 151 -4.99 6.49 6.89
N ASN A 152 -5.92 6.30 7.84
CA ASN A 152 -5.62 5.86 9.19
C ASN A 152 -5.10 4.42 9.22
N ALA A 153 -5.75 3.50 8.50
CA ALA A 153 -5.31 2.10 8.41
C ALA A 153 -3.90 2.00 7.78
N ALA A 154 -3.69 2.69 6.66
CA ALA A 154 -2.38 2.74 5.99
C ALA A 154 -1.30 3.36 6.88
N GLY A 155 -1.59 4.50 7.52
CA GLY A 155 -0.66 5.19 8.41
C GLY A 155 -0.24 4.32 9.60
N LEU A 156 -1.21 3.66 10.25
CA LEU A 156 -0.96 2.75 11.38
C LEU A 156 -0.02 1.61 10.98
N TRP A 157 -0.31 0.94 9.87
CA TRP A 157 0.48 -0.24 9.48
C TRP A 157 1.85 0.12 8.92
N VAL A 158 1.97 1.24 8.21
CA VAL A 158 3.30 1.76 7.86
C VAL A 158 4.12 2.07 9.10
N GLU A 159 3.55 2.68 10.14
CA GLU A 159 4.28 2.92 11.38
C GLU A 159 4.71 1.61 12.05
N ASN A 160 3.82 0.62 12.14
CA ASN A 160 4.13 -0.68 12.73
C ASN A 160 5.22 -1.44 11.95
N LEU A 161 5.11 -1.49 10.62
CA LEU A 161 6.10 -2.13 9.77
C LEU A 161 7.45 -1.43 9.86
N ARG A 162 7.48 -0.09 9.98
CA ARG A 162 8.72 0.66 10.21
C ARG A 162 9.38 0.31 11.54
N ARG A 163 8.61 0.09 12.60
CA ARG A 163 9.15 -0.39 13.88
C ARG A 163 9.76 -1.78 13.71
N GLY A 164 9.02 -2.71 13.12
CA GLY A 164 9.51 -4.06 12.83
C GLY A 164 10.77 -4.05 11.96
N ALA A 165 10.85 -3.16 10.97
CA ALA A 165 12.00 -3.09 10.09
C ALA A 165 13.31 -2.67 10.78
N TRP A 166 13.25 -1.83 11.82
CA TRP A 166 14.42 -1.54 12.64
C TRP A 166 14.92 -2.81 13.35
N ASP A 167 14.00 -3.54 13.97
CA ASP A 167 14.33 -4.77 14.69
C ASP A 167 14.83 -5.87 13.73
N HIS A 168 14.24 -5.97 12.54
CA HIS A 168 14.66 -6.93 11.52
C HIS A 168 16.04 -6.58 10.94
N ALA A 169 16.31 -5.29 10.69
CA ALA A 169 17.62 -4.83 10.24
C ALA A 169 18.73 -5.18 11.22
N GLU A 170 18.46 -5.04 12.53
CA GLU A 170 19.41 -5.43 13.58
C GLU A 170 19.78 -6.91 13.48
N VAL A 171 18.80 -7.78 13.31
CA VAL A 171 19.04 -9.23 13.18
C VAL A 171 19.77 -9.54 11.87
N LEU A 172 19.36 -8.94 10.75
CA LEU A 172 19.99 -9.13 9.44
C LEU A 172 21.45 -8.67 9.42
N ALA A 173 21.78 -7.57 10.09
CA ALA A 173 23.14 -7.02 10.18
C ALA A 173 24.11 -7.93 10.98
N ASP A 174 23.56 -8.85 11.76
CA ASP A 174 24.30 -9.75 12.65
C ASP A 174 24.33 -11.20 12.15
N SER A 175 23.52 -11.53 11.14
CA SER A 175 23.32 -12.90 10.67
C SER A 175 24.31 -13.33 9.59
N ALA A 176 24.90 -14.52 9.76
CA ALA A 176 25.67 -15.19 8.72
C ALA A 176 24.79 -15.79 7.61
N ASN A 177 23.51 -16.07 7.90
CA ASN A 177 22.54 -16.67 6.98
C ASN A 177 21.61 -15.60 6.36
N ARG A 178 22.10 -14.36 6.21
CA ARG A 178 21.30 -13.21 5.79
C ARG A 178 20.56 -13.46 4.47
N GLU A 179 21.22 -14.02 3.47
CA GLU A 179 20.62 -14.30 2.16
C GLU A 179 19.39 -15.21 2.27
N PHE A 180 19.49 -16.28 3.05
CA PHE A 180 18.36 -17.18 3.30
C PHE A 180 17.21 -16.45 4.01
N MET A 181 17.51 -15.62 5.02
CA MET A 181 16.51 -14.81 5.71
C MET A 181 15.79 -13.84 4.77
N GLU A 182 16.52 -13.19 3.86
CA GLU A 182 15.95 -12.30 2.85
C GLU A 182 15.04 -13.07 1.88
N LEU A 183 15.40 -14.29 1.47
CA LEU A 183 14.51 -15.14 0.67
C LEU A 183 13.23 -15.53 1.44
N THR A 184 13.36 -15.88 2.72
CA THR A 184 12.19 -16.19 3.57
C THR A 184 11.31 -14.96 3.79
N MET A 185 11.90 -13.76 3.90
CA MET A 185 11.14 -12.50 3.98
C MET A 185 10.35 -12.23 2.70
N ALA A 186 10.89 -12.52 1.52
CA ALA A 186 10.16 -12.42 0.26
C ALA A 186 8.97 -13.41 0.23
N ALA A 187 9.18 -14.65 0.68
CA ALA A 187 8.10 -15.62 0.83
C ALA A 187 7.03 -15.17 1.85
N ALA A 188 7.44 -14.50 2.93
CA ALA A 188 6.54 -13.91 3.92
C ALA A 188 5.72 -12.74 3.35
N MET A 189 6.33 -11.87 2.53
CA MET A 189 5.66 -10.79 1.82
C MET A 189 4.53 -11.34 0.94
N GLN A 190 4.85 -12.33 0.10
CA GLN A 190 3.88 -12.98 -0.77
C GLN A 190 2.80 -13.71 0.04
N GLY A 191 3.20 -14.53 1.01
CA GLY A 191 2.27 -15.33 1.79
C GLY A 191 1.28 -14.48 2.60
N ALA A 192 1.70 -13.34 3.13
CA ALA A 192 0.82 -12.43 3.85
C ALA A 192 -0.25 -11.81 2.95
N LEU A 193 0.09 -11.49 1.70
CA LEU A 193 -0.85 -10.98 0.71
C LEU A 193 -1.86 -12.07 0.29
N GLU A 194 -1.37 -13.26 -0.07
CA GLU A 194 -2.20 -14.41 -0.44
C GLU A 194 -3.19 -14.77 0.67
N ASP A 195 -2.72 -14.89 1.90
CA ASP A 195 -3.58 -15.29 3.02
C ASP A 195 -4.57 -14.16 3.38
N ALA A 196 -4.20 -12.88 3.21
CA ALA A 196 -5.14 -11.76 3.36
C ALA A 196 -6.25 -11.79 2.29
N GLU A 197 -5.91 -12.10 1.04
CA GLU A 197 -6.87 -12.26 -0.06
C GLU A 197 -7.84 -13.42 0.18
N LEU A 198 -7.37 -14.53 0.74
CA LEU A 198 -8.22 -15.68 1.06
C LEU A 198 -9.24 -15.35 2.16
N VAL A 199 -8.80 -14.66 3.22
CA VAL A 199 -9.68 -14.29 4.35
C VAL A 199 -10.65 -13.16 3.97
N ARG A 200 -10.19 -12.19 3.18
CA ARG A 200 -11.01 -11.08 2.68
C ARG A 200 -10.86 -10.96 1.17
N PRO A 201 -11.64 -11.74 0.38
CA PRO A 201 -11.57 -11.74 -1.07
C PRO A 201 -11.72 -10.34 -1.64
N TRP A 202 -10.64 -9.86 -2.23
CA TRP A 202 -10.62 -8.62 -2.98
C TRP A 202 -11.16 -8.88 -4.40
N THR A 203 -12.48 -8.98 -4.56
CA THR A 203 -13.03 -9.30 -5.89
C THR A 203 -13.18 -8.07 -6.78
N VAL A 204 -12.75 -8.24 -8.03
CA VAL A 204 -13.02 -7.39 -9.20
C VAL A 204 -14.48 -6.92 -9.32
N ALA A 205 -15.44 -7.74 -8.88
CA ALA A 205 -16.87 -7.44 -8.93
C ALA A 205 -17.25 -6.28 -7.99
N ASN A 206 -16.54 -6.08 -6.88
CA ASN A 206 -16.75 -4.98 -5.93
C ASN A 206 -16.25 -3.62 -6.46
N LEU A 207 -15.62 -3.62 -7.64
CA LEU A 207 -14.97 -2.46 -8.25
C LEU A 207 -15.41 -2.22 -9.70
N ARG A 208 -16.50 -2.84 -10.18
CA ARG A 208 -16.98 -2.56 -11.54
C ARG A 208 -17.12 -1.04 -11.72
N PRO A 209 -16.48 -0.45 -12.75
CA PRO A 209 -16.68 0.95 -13.07
C PRO A 209 -18.18 1.23 -13.16
N PHE A 210 -18.64 2.32 -12.55
CA PHE A 210 -20.05 2.72 -12.56
C PHE A 210 -20.57 3.10 -13.96
N ASP A 211 -19.74 2.94 -14.99
CA ASP A 211 -20.03 3.27 -16.39
C ASP A 211 -21.20 2.43 -16.93
N ASP A 212 -21.40 1.21 -16.41
CA ASP A 212 -22.55 0.34 -16.74
C ASP A 212 -23.91 0.97 -16.35
N PHE A 213 -23.93 1.90 -15.40
CA PHE A 213 -25.17 2.56 -14.96
C PHE A 213 -25.60 3.71 -15.90
N PHE A 214 -24.67 4.36 -16.61
CA PHE A 214 -25.06 5.34 -17.63
C PHE A 214 -25.69 4.66 -18.84
N LEU A 215 -25.24 3.44 -19.15
CA LEU A 215 -25.86 2.59 -20.17
C LEU A 215 -27.30 2.17 -19.77
N SER A 216 -27.60 2.01 -18.48
CA SER A 216 -28.97 1.72 -18.01
C SER A 216 -29.89 2.94 -17.93
N LEU A 217 -29.36 4.16 -18.00
CA LEU A 217 -30.13 5.42 -18.06
C LEU A 217 -30.44 5.89 -19.49
N ALA A 218 -29.78 5.33 -20.51
CA ALA A 218 -30.04 5.62 -21.92
C ALA A 218 -31.54 5.56 -22.32
N PRO A 219 -32.36 4.62 -21.80
CA PRO A 219 -33.79 4.57 -22.13
C PRO A 219 -34.60 5.77 -21.64
N LEU A 220 -34.22 6.39 -20.51
CA LEU A 220 -34.94 7.54 -19.94
C LEU A 220 -34.69 8.84 -20.72
N LEU A 221 -33.50 8.98 -21.31
CA LEU A 221 -33.17 10.10 -22.19
C LEU A 221 -33.86 9.99 -23.55
N ALA A 222 -34.14 8.76 -24.02
CA ALA A 222 -34.84 8.50 -25.28
C ALA A 222 -36.35 8.81 -25.23
N LEU A 223 -36.97 8.89 -24.05
CA LEU A 223 -38.41 9.15 -23.88
C LEU A 223 -38.79 10.64 -23.88
N GLY A 224 -37.80 11.55 -23.78
CA GLY A 224 -38.03 13.00 -23.77
C GLY A 224 -38.80 13.58 -24.97
N PRO A 225 -38.70 13.07 -26.22
CA PRO A 225 -39.39 13.67 -27.36
C PRO A 225 -40.86 13.26 -27.54
N LEU A 226 -41.38 12.25 -26.81
CA LEU A 226 -42.71 11.68 -27.07
C LEU A 226 -43.86 12.35 -26.31
N ALA A 227 -43.58 13.32 -25.42
CA ALA A 227 -44.61 14.07 -24.68
C ALA A 227 -45.13 15.28 -25.47
N GLY A 228 -45.72 15.02 -26.64
CA GLY A 228 -46.11 16.03 -27.63
C GLY A 228 -47.42 16.80 -27.40
N SER A 229 -48.05 16.80 -26.22
CA SER A 229 -49.37 17.47 -26.09
C SER A 229 -49.78 18.01 -24.70
N LEU A 230 -48.87 18.09 -23.73
CA LEU A 230 -49.14 18.75 -22.43
C LEU A 230 -48.22 19.96 -22.27
N SER A 231 -48.81 21.09 -21.86
CA SER A 231 -48.20 22.41 -21.67
C SER A 231 -46.69 22.36 -21.40
N VAL A 232 -45.91 22.84 -22.37
CA VAL A 232 -44.43 22.77 -22.42
C VAL A 232 -43.76 23.22 -21.11
N GLY A 233 -44.36 24.14 -20.36
CA GLY A 233 -43.83 24.60 -19.07
C GLY A 233 -43.88 23.59 -17.93
N ILE A 234 -44.95 22.78 -17.83
CA ILE A 234 -45.12 21.79 -16.75
C ILE A 234 -44.29 20.53 -17.03
N SER A 235 -44.21 20.10 -18.30
CA SER A 235 -43.39 18.94 -18.68
C SER A 235 -41.90 19.22 -18.49
N VAL A 236 -41.40 20.39 -18.92
CA VAL A 236 -39.99 20.78 -18.71
C VAL A 236 -39.65 20.89 -17.23
N GLY A 237 -40.52 21.48 -16.40
CA GLY A 237 -40.32 21.58 -14.96
C GLY A 237 -40.23 20.21 -14.27
N LEU A 238 -41.10 19.27 -14.63
CA LEU A 238 -41.09 17.90 -14.11
C LEU A 238 -39.86 17.12 -14.58
N THR A 239 -39.46 17.25 -15.85
CA THR A 239 -38.26 16.58 -16.37
C THR A 239 -36.99 17.09 -15.70
N VAL A 240 -36.83 18.41 -15.55
CA VAL A 240 -35.68 18.99 -14.84
C VAL A 240 -35.68 18.60 -13.37
N GLY A 241 -36.83 18.66 -12.69
CA GLY A 241 -36.96 18.21 -11.30
C GLY A 241 -36.61 16.73 -11.11
N ALA A 242 -37.08 15.86 -12.01
CA ALA A 242 -36.75 14.43 -12.02
C ALA A 242 -35.26 14.19 -12.27
N LEU A 243 -34.64 14.90 -13.22
CA LEU A 243 -33.20 14.81 -13.49
C LEU A 243 -32.35 15.25 -12.30
N VAL A 244 -32.74 16.33 -11.62
CA VAL A 244 -32.06 16.80 -10.40
C VAL A 244 -32.23 15.80 -9.27
N ALA A 245 -33.45 15.32 -9.00
CA ALA A 245 -33.72 14.33 -7.95
C ALA A 245 -32.97 13.01 -8.20
N MET A 246 -32.87 12.60 -9.47
CA MET A 246 -32.08 11.44 -9.89
C MET A 246 -30.59 11.68 -9.71
N GLY A 247 -30.07 12.85 -10.11
CA GLY A 247 -28.68 13.23 -9.88
C GLY A 247 -28.29 13.22 -8.39
N VAL A 248 -29.18 13.74 -7.54
CA VAL A 248 -29.00 13.73 -6.07
C VAL A 248 -29.03 12.30 -5.53
N SER A 249 -30.01 11.48 -5.95
CA SER A 249 -30.10 10.08 -5.53
C SER A 249 -28.86 9.27 -5.94
N VAL A 250 -28.42 9.43 -7.19
CA VAL A 250 -27.19 8.80 -7.72
C VAL A 250 -25.97 9.26 -6.93
N PHE A 251 -25.88 10.54 -6.60
CA PHE A 251 -24.80 11.08 -5.78
C PHE A 251 -24.75 10.43 -4.40
N PHE A 252 -25.88 10.31 -3.70
CA PHE A 252 -25.94 9.68 -2.38
C PHE A 252 -25.59 8.18 -2.43
N VAL A 253 -26.15 7.44 -3.39
CA VAL A 253 -25.83 6.02 -3.59
C VAL A 253 -24.34 5.81 -3.90
N ARG A 254 -23.75 6.68 -4.75
CA ARG A 254 -22.30 6.66 -5.02
C ARG A 254 -21.48 6.91 -3.77
N ARG A 255 -21.86 7.91 -2.99
CA ARG A 255 -21.15 8.26 -1.74
C ARG A 255 -21.22 7.12 -0.73
N GLN A 256 -22.39 6.48 -0.57
CA GLN A 256 -22.56 5.37 0.35
C GLN A 256 -21.72 4.15 -0.07
N ARG A 257 -21.81 3.72 -1.33
CA ARG A 257 -20.98 2.61 -1.83
C ARG A 257 -19.49 2.90 -1.76
N ALA A 258 -19.07 4.12 -2.06
CA ALA A 258 -17.67 4.52 -1.91
C ALA A 258 -17.21 4.45 -0.45
N ALA A 259 -18.09 4.77 0.51
CA ALA A 259 -17.79 4.63 1.93
C ALA A 259 -17.70 3.15 2.36
N GLU A 260 -18.64 2.31 1.93
CA GLU A 260 -18.61 0.85 2.17
C GLU A 260 -17.32 0.22 1.60
N LEU A 261 -16.99 0.52 0.34
CA LEU A 261 -15.76 0.07 -0.29
C LEU A 261 -14.51 0.53 0.46
N ALA A 262 -14.53 1.73 1.02
CA ALA A 262 -13.41 2.24 1.80
C ALA A 262 -13.25 1.56 3.15
N VAL A 263 -14.35 1.16 3.79
CA VAL A 263 -14.32 0.36 5.01
C VAL A 263 -13.73 -1.03 4.71
N ASP A 264 -14.17 -1.66 3.63
CA ASP A 264 -13.67 -2.98 3.22
C ASP A 264 -12.19 -2.95 2.85
N GLN A 265 -11.76 -1.95 2.07
CA GLN A 265 -10.35 -1.71 1.77
C GLN A 265 -9.53 -1.49 3.05
N ALA A 266 -10.04 -0.71 4.00
CA ALA A 266 -9.32 -0.41 5.24
C ALA A 266 -9.16 -1.67 6.10
N ALA A 267 -10.20 -2.52 6.13
CA ALA A 267 -10.16 -3.81 6.80
C ALA A 267 -9.17 -4.77 6.12
N PHE A 268 -9.14 -4.82 4.79
CA PHE A 268 -8.17 -5.60 4.03
C PHE A 268 -6.73 -5.12 4.29
N ILE A 269 -6.46 -3.83 4.12
CA ILE A 269 -5.13 -3.23 4.38
C ILE A 269 -4.68 -3.51 5.82
N SER A 270 -5.63 -3.48 6.77
CA SER A 270 -5.34 -3.77 8.16
C SER A 270 -5.00 -5.22 8.42
N LEU A 271 -5.76 -6.14 7.81
CA LEU A 271 -5.48 -7.57 7.88
C LEU A 271 -4.13 -7.89 7.24
N TRP A 272 -3.88 -7.37 6.04
CA TRP A 272 -2.64 -7.58 5.31
C TRP A 272 -1.44 -7.03 6.07
N GLY A 273 -1.51 -5.80 6.58
CA GLY A 273 -0.43 -5.22 7.39
C GLY A 273 -0.12 -6.04 8.64
N ARG A 274 -1.15 -6.60 9.28
CA ARG A 274 -0.99 -7.50 10.43
C ARG A 274 -0.28 -8.79 10.07
N LEU A 275 -0.79 -9.51 9.06
CA LEU A 275 -0.20 -10.76 8.60
C LEU A 275 1.23 -10.52 8.12
N LEU A 276 1.48 -9.40 7.46
CA LEU A 276 2.81 -9.05 7.00
C LEU A 276 3.79 -8.84 8.15
N ALA A 277 3.42 -8.03 9.15
CA ALA A 277 4.25 -7.83 10.33
C ALA A 277 4.54 -9.13 11.08
N GLU A 278 3.52 -9.99 11.20
CA GLU A 278 3.59 -11.30 11.84
C GLU A 278 4.50 -12.26 11.07
N TYR A 279 4.32 -12.37 9.74
CA TYR A 279 5.08 -13.29 8.88
C TYR A 279 6.54 -12.85 8.72
N LEU A 280 6.81 -11.55 8.57
CA LEU A 280 8.17 -11.03 8.51
C LEU A 280 8.92 -11.28 9.82
N ALA A 281 8.27 -11.10 10.97
CA ALA A 281 8.90 -11.38 12.25
C ALA A 281 9.27 -12.88 12.39
N ALA A 282 8.40 -13.78 11.94
CA ALA A 282 8.69 -15.22 11.92
C ALA A 282 9.81 -15.55 10.93
N ALA A 283 9.76 -15.01 9.71
CA ALA A 283 10.78 -15.20 8.68
C ALA A 283 12.16 -14.72 9.09
N VAL A 284 12.25 -13.64 9.89
CA VAL A 284 13.53 -13.11 10.36
C VAL A 284 14.05 -13.87 11.59
N ARG A 285 13.18 -14.28 12.51
CA ARG A 285 13.61 -14.90 13.78
C ARG A 285 13.88 -16.40 13.64
N GLU A 286 13.06 -17.10 12.86
CA GLU A 286 13.09 -18.55 12.67
C GLU A 286 12.84 -18.88 11.19
N PRO A 287 13.75 -18.51 10.27
CA PRO A 287 13.52 -18.64 8.83
C PRO A 287 13.23 -20.08 8.39
N GLU A 288 13.90 -21.07 9.00
CA GLU A 288 13.67 -22.50 8.73
C GLU A 288 12.28 -22.97 9.18
N GLY A 289 11.73 -22.35 10.24
CA GLY A 289 10.41 -22.67 10.79
C GLY A 289 9.25 -21.98 10.07
N PHE A 290 9.53 -20.98 9.22
CA PHE A 290 8.51 -20.13 8.60
C PHE A 290 7.44 -20.90 7.80
N PRO A 291 7.77 -21.91 6.95
CA PRO A 291 6.74 -22.65 6.22
C PRO A 291 5.74 -23.35 7.15
N ARG A 292 6.24 -23.99 8.21
CA ARG A 292 5.41 -24.63 9.24
C ARG A 292 4.57 -23.60 9.98
N TYR A 293 5.17 -22.47 10.34
CA TYR A 293 4.47 -21.38 11.00
C TYR A 293 3.29 -20.86 10.17
N ARG A 294 3.52 -20.55 8.88
CA ARG A 294 2.47 -20.12 7.95
C ARG A 294 1.37 -21.17 7.82
N HIS A 295 1.73 -22.45 7.71
CA HIS A 295 0.76 -23.54 7.63
C HIS A 295 -0.16 -23.58 8.86
N LEU A 296 0.40 -23.55 10.06
CA LEU A 296 -0.37 -23.51 11.31
C LEU A 296 -1.25 -22.26 11.38
N ARG A 297 -0.72 -21.11 10.94
CA ARG A 297 -1.48 -19.87 10.94
C ARG A 297 -2.70 -19.92 10.03
N ARG A 298 -2.58 -20.54 8.84
CA ARG A 298 -3.72 -20.73 7.93
C ARG A 298 -4.83 -21.57 8.58
N ILE A 299 -4.47 -22.63 9.31
CA ILE A 299 -5.42 -23.43 10.08
C ILE A 299 -6.13 -22.58 11.14
N ASP A 300 -5.39 -21.75 11.89
CA ASP A 300 -5.97 -20.86 12.90
C ASP A 300 -6.94 -19.82 12.31
N MET A 301 -6.72 -19.43 11.04
CA MET A 301 -7.59 -18.54 10.29
C MET A 301 -8.78 -19.26 9.64
N GLY A 302 -8.87 -20.58 9.75
CA GLY A 302 -9.89 -21.39 9.07
C GLY A 302 -9.69 -21.53 7.56
N LEU A 303 -8.46 -21.32 7.08
CA LEU A 303 -8.08 -21.51 5.68
C LEU A 303 -7.58 -22.94 5.45
N GLU A 304 -7.83 -23.49 4.27
CA GLU A 304 -7.19 -24.74 3.85
C GLU A 304 -5.66 -24.53 3.76
N PRO A 305 -4.86 -25.45 4.33
CA PRO A 305 -3.41 -25.40 4.17
C PRO A 305 -3.02 -25.67 2.71
N PRO A 306 -1.92 -25.10 2.21
CA PRO A 306 -1.42 -25.46 0.88
C PRO A 306 -1.05 -26.95 0.83
N ASP A 307 -1.28 -27.59 -0.32
CA ASP A 307 -1.03 -29.02 -0.56
C ASP A 307 0.47 -29.42 -0.50
N GLU A 308 1.39 -28.48 -0.28
CA GLU A 308 2.80 -28.79 -0.23
C GLU A 308 3.20 -29.48 1.09
N PRO A 309 3.88 -30.64 1.01
CA PRO A 309 4.31 -31.35 2.20
C PRO A 309 5.35 -30.52 2.96
N LEU A 310 5.14 -30.36 4.27
CA LEU A 310 6.15 -29.89 5.22
C LEU A 310 7.38 -30.79 5.08
N ARG A 311 8.43 -30.32 4.41
CA ARG A 311 9.73 -31.00 4.33
C ARG A 311 10.72 -30.33 5.27
#